data_AF-F0QXB5-F1
#
_entry.id   AF-F0QXB5-F1
#
_cell.length_a   1.000
_cell.length_b   1.000
_cell.length_c   1.000
_cell.angle_alpha   90.00
_cell.angle_beta   90.00
_cell.angle_gamma   90.00
#
_symmetry.space_group_name_H-M   'P 1'
#
loop_
_entity.id
_entity.type
_entity.pdbx_description
1 polymer ?
#
loop_
_entity_poly.entity_id
_entity_poly.type
_entity_poly.pdbx_seq_one_letter_code
_entity_poly.pdbx_strand_id
1 'polypeptide(L)'
;MIDELIRKYGKYMGGINYEKVLNDLMGEEDILREMERRLIGIETGPQIDHRKMRDLERRRLILKYVELKNQELRSLELIKELKLRGYTKTEITKAVKKLRKIRRQMRQIRQELKSISENVQP
;
A
#
# COMPACT_ATOMS: atom_id res chain seq x y z
N MET A 1 29.48 -9.58 27.48
CA MET A 1 30.71 -8.78 27.67
C MET A 1 30.45 -7.28 27.68
N ILE A 2 29.59 -6.74 26.80
CA ILE A 2 29.22 -5.31 26.82
C ILE A 2 28.40 -4.96 28.08
N ASP A 3 27.47 -5.83 28.48
CA ASP A 3 26.59 -5.59 29.64
C ASP A 3 27.32 -5.48 31.00
N GLU A 4 28.42 -6.22 31.18
CA GLU A 4 29.25 -6.13 32.39
C GLU A 4 30.07 -4.84 32.45
N LEU A 5 30.48 -4.33 31.29
CA LEU A 5 31.19 -3.05 31.19
C LEU A 5 30.24 -1.89 31.57
N ILE A 6 28.99 -1.96 31.10
CA ILE A 6 27.94 -0.95 31.36
C ILE A 6 27.63 -0.86 32.87
N ARG A 7 27.52 -2.00 33.56
CA ARG A 7 27.28 -2.01 35.02
C ARG A 7 28.43 -1.42 35.83
N LYS A 8 29.68 -1.65 35.39
CA LYS A 8 30.88 -1.24 36.13
C LYS A 8 31.17 0.26 35.98
N TYR A 9 30.91 0.84 34.81
CA TYR A 9 31.10 2.26 34.53
C TYR A 9 29.84 3.12 34.75
N GLY A 10 28.67 2.49 34.86
CA GLY A 10 27.38 3.08 35.24
C GLY A 10 27.44 4.08 36.39
N LYS A 11 28.25 3.76 37.41
CA LYS A 11 28.39 4.50 38.67
C LYS A 11 29.22 5.79 38.56
N TYR A 12 30.06 5.92 37.54
CA TYR A 12 31.05 7.00 37.41
C TYR A 12 30.62 8.16 36.49
N MET A 13 29.51 8.03 35.75
CA MET A 13 29.04 9.06 34.79
C MET A 13 27.70 9.70 35.21
N GLY A 14 27.52 9.99 36.50
CA GLY A 14 26.61 11.04 36.98
C GLY A 14 25.15 11.04 36.49
N GLY A 15 24.51 9.87 36.31
CA GLY A 15 23.09 9.81 35.93
C GLY A 15 22.80 10.08 34.45
N ILE A 16 23.79 9.96 33.58
CA ILE A 16 23.57 9.97 32.14
C ILE A 16 22.80 8.70 31.75
N ASN A 17 21.66 8.88 31.09
CA ASN A 17 20.82 7.79 30.62
C ASN A 17 21.50 7.09 29.43
N TYR A 18 22.20 5.99 29.70
CA TYR A 18 23.03 5.27 28.75
C TYR A 18 22.29 4.85 27.49
N GLU A 19 21.04 4.40 27.63
CA GLU A 19 20.21 4.02 26.48
C GLU A 19 19.99 5.20 25.53
N LYS A 20 19.84 6.40 26.08
CA LYS A 20 19.68 7.62 25.29
C LYS A 20 20.97 7.97 24.54
N VAL A 21 22.11 7.92 25.22
CA VAL A 21 23.42 8.20 24.60
C VAL A 21 23.77 7.15 23.54
N LEU A 22 23.45 5.87 23.79
CA LEU A 22 23.65 4.81 22.80
C LEU A 22 22.75 4.99 21.58
N ASN A 23 21.48 5.36 21.79
CA ASN A 23 20.56 5.68 20.69
C ASN A 23 20.99 6.93 19.91
N ASP A 24 21.49 7.96 20.61
CA ASP A 24 22.01 9.18 19.98
C ASP A 24 23.26 8.85 19.14
N LEU A 25 24.19 8.02 19.67
CA LEU A 25 25.38 7.56 18.95
C LEU A 25 25.05 6.64 17.77
N MET A 26 24.06 5.74 17.92
CA MET A 26 23.57 4.91 16.82
C MET A 26 22.93 5.75 15.71
N GLY A 27 22.13 6.77 16.10
CA GLY A 27 21.54 7.72 15.15
C GLY A 27 22.60 8.54 14.42
N GLU A 28 23.65 8.97 15.12
CA GLU A 28 24.80 9.67 14.52
C GLU A 28 25.59 8.76 13.57
N GLU A 29 25.80 7.49 13.90
CA GLU A 29 26.43 6.52 12.99
C GLU A 29 25.61 6.33 11.71
N ASP A 30 24.29 6.26 11.79
CA ASP A 30 23.41 6.12 10.62
C ASP A 30 23.48 7.38 9.72
N ILE A 31 23.52 8.57 10.33
CA ILE A 31 23.70 9.85 9.62
C ILE A 31 25.08 9.91 8.94
N LEU A 32 26.14 9.50 9.65
CA LEU A 32 27.50 9.49 9.12
C LEU A 32 27.66 8.48 7.98
N ARG A 33 27.02 7.30 8.07
CA ARG A 33 26.97 6.33 6.96
C ARG A 33 26.21 6.86 5.75
N GLU A 34 25.11 7.58 5.95
CA GLU A 34 24.42 8.25 4.84
C GLU A 34 25.29 9.34 4.20
N MET A 35 26.03 10.11 5.00
CA MET A 35 26.96 11.13 4.48
C MET A 35 28.15 10.52 3.74
N GLU A 36 28.75 9.45 4.27
CA GLU A 36 29.85 8.73 3.64
C GLU A 36 29.42 8.11 2.29
N ARG A 37 28.21 7.55 2.23
CA ARG A 37 27.62 7.04 0.98
C ARG A 37 27.36 8.15 -0.05
N ARG A 38 26.88 9.33 0.38
CA ARG A 38 26.74 10.50 -0.50
C ARG A 38 28.09 11.01 -1.02
N LEU A 39 29.12 11.03 -0.18
CA LEU A 39 30.49 11.43 -0.57
C LEU A 39 31.12 10.46 -1.57
N ILE A 40 30.79 9.16 -1.48
CA ILE A 40 31.22 8.12 -2.42
C ILE A 40 30.38 8.14 -3.73
N GLY A 41 29.37 9.00 -3.84
CA GLY A 41 28.50 9.09 -5.01
C GLY A 41 27.47 7.96 -5.11
N ILE A 42 27.23 7.24 -4.03
CA ILE A 42 26.15 6.27 -3.93
C ILE A 42 24.89 7.04 -3.60
N GLU A 43 24.00 7.23 -4.59
CA GLU A 43 22.69 7.82 -4.39
C GLU A 43 21.83 6.90 -3.49
N THR A 44 21.93 7.06 -2.18
CA THR A 44 20.94 6.55 -1.22
C THR A 44 19.80 7.54 -1.10
N GLY A 45 19.03 7.72 -2.18
CA GLY A 45 17.61 7.96 -1.98
C GLY A 45 17.00 6.72 -1.30
N PRO A 46 15.82 6.83 -0.63
CA PRO A 46 15.07 5.61 -0.33
C PRO A 46 14.95 4.86 -1.65
N GLN A 47 15.57 3.68 -1.75
CA GLN A 47 15.38 2.80 -2.89
C GLN A 47 13.92 2.38 -2.81
N ILE A 48 13.03 3.21 -3.39
CA ILE A 48 11.64 2.89 -3.56
C ILE A 48 11.70 1.65 -4.43
N ASP A 49 11.42 0.52 -3.79
CA ASP A 49 11.45 -0.77 -4.43
C ASP A 49 10.27 -0.78 -5.40
N HIS A 50 10.49 -0.23 -6.60
CA HIS A 50 9.45 0.06 -7.58
C HIS A 50 8.70 -1.21 -7.99
N ARG A 51 9.31 -2.38 -7.76
CA ARG A 51 8.69 -3.69 -7.87
C ARG A 51 7.65 -3.91 -6.77
N LYS A 52 8.01 -3.72 -5.49
CA LYS A 52 7.08 -3.83 -4.37
C LYS A 52 5.90 -2.86 -4.48
N MET A 53 6.15 -1.61 -4.89
CA MET A 53 5.07 -0.62 -5.09
C MET A 53 4.11 -1.02 -6.21
N ARG A 54 4.63 -1.53 -7.34
CA ARG A 54 3.80 -2.03 -8.45
C ARG A 54 3.02 -3.29 -8.08
N ASP A 55 3.60 -4.19 -7.30
CA ASP A 55 2.89 -5.38 -6.80
C ASP A 55 1.74 -5.01 -5.85
N LEU A 56 1.96 -4.03 -4.98
CA LEU A 56 0.91 -3.48 -4.11
C LEU A 56 -0.21 -2.82 -4.92
N GLU A 57 0.13 -2.05 -5.95
CA GLU A 57 -0.83 -1.43 -6.86
C GLU A 57 -1.66 -2.49 -7.61
N ARG A 58 -1.00 -3.52 -8.15
CA ARG A 58 -1.67 -4.66 -8.80
C ARG A 58 -2.63 -5.37 -7.84
N ARG A 59 -2.20 -5.66 -6.61
CA ARG A 59 -3.06 -6.27 -5.57
C ARG A 59 -4.27 -5.41 -5.26
N ARG A 60 -4.08 -4.09 -5.10
CA ARG A 60 -5.16 -3.13 -4.84
C ARG A 60 -6.20 -3.13 -5.98
N LEU A 61 -5.75 -3.14 -7.22
CA LEU A 61 -6.63 -3.21 -8.39
C LEU A 61 -7.40 -4.53 -8.47
N ILE A 62 -6.77 -5.66 -8.14
CA ILE A 62 -7.43 -6.97 -8.08
C ILE A 62 -8.52 -6.97 -7.00
N LEU A 63 -8.23 -6.47 -5.80
CA LEU A 63 -9.22 -6.37 -4.72
C LEU A 63 -10.42 -5.51 -5.15
N LYS A 64 -10.15 -4.34 -5.73
CA LYS A 64 -11.19 -3.45 -6.27
C LYS A 64 -12.03 -4.13 -7.36
N TYR A 65 -11.40 -4.95 -8.21
CA TYR A 65 -12.12 -5.70 -9.24
C TYR A 65 -13.07 -6.73 -8.62
N VAL A 66 -12.63 -7.47 -7.59
CA VAL A 66 -13.47 -8.44 -6.86
C VAL A 66 -14.63 -7.75 -6.17
N GLU A 67 -14.40 -6.61 -5.52
CA GLU A 67 -15.46 -5.80 -4.92
C GLU A 67 -16.52 -5.37 -5.94
N LEU A 68 -16.09 -4.86 -7.10
CA LEU A 68 -17.01 -4.48 -8.17
C LEU A 68 -17.76 -5.69 -8.74
N LYS A 69 -17.14 -6.87 -8.77
CA LYS A 69 -17.79 -8.11 -9.19
C LYS A 69 -18.91 -8.51 -8.23
N ASN A 70 -18.68 -8.38 -6.93
CA ASN A 70 -19.71 -8.61 -5.92
C ASN A 70 -20.84 -7.56 -6.01
N GLN A 71 -20.51 -6.30 -6.27
CA GLN A 71 -21.51 -5.25 -6.50
C GLN A 71 -22.32 -5.48 -7.79
N GLU A 72 -21.70 -6.04 -8.84
CA GLU A 72 -22.37 -6.43 -10.08
C GLU A 72 -23.45 -7.48 -9.80
N LEU A 73 -23.09 -8.55 -9.06
CA LEU A 73 -24.02 -9.62 -8.68
C LEU A 73 -25.20 -9.09 -7.87
N ARG A 74 -24.94 -8.32 -6.80
CA ARG A 74 -25.99 -7.69 -5.99
C ARG A 74 -26.89 -6.78 -6.82
N SER A 75 -26.33 -6.05 -7.78
CA SER A 75 -27.11 -5.17 -8.65
C SER A 75 -28.00 -5.97 -9.62
N LEU A 76 -27.53 -7.12 -10.10
CA LEU A 76 -28.32 -8.03 -10.94
C LEU A 76 -29.46 -8.68 -10.15
N GLU A 77 -29.20 -9.13 -8.93
CA GLU A 77 -30.20 -9.65 -8.00
C GLU A 77 -31.28 -8.62 -7.71
N LEU A 78 -30.88 -7.39 -7.35
CA LEU A 78 -31.80 -6.28 -7.15
C LEU A 78 -32.67 -6.02 -8.38
N ILE A 79 -32.10 -6.03 -9.59
CA ILE A 79 -32.89 -5.86 -10.83
C ILE A 79 -33.90 -6.99 -11.02
N LYS A 80 -33.54 -8.24 -10.69
CA LYS A 80 -34.47 -9.38 -10.75
C LYS A 80 -35.61 -9.21 -9.75
N GLU A 81 -35.29 -8.86 -8.50
CA GLU A 81 -36.28 -8.62 -7.46
C GLU A 81 -37.23 -7.47 -7.80
N LEU A 82 -36.71 -6.35 -8.32
CA LEU A 82 -37.52 -5.21 -8.73
C LEU A 82 -38.50 -5.58 -9.85
N LYS A 83 -38.08 -6.43 -10.79
CA LYS A 83 -38.96 -6.94 -11.85
C LYS A 83 -40.03 -7.89 -11.32
N LEU A 84 -39.66 -8.81 -10.42
CA LEU A 84 -40.59 -9.80 -9.84
C LEU A 84 -41.66 -9.12 -8.98
N ARG A 85 -41.30 -8.08 -8.24
CA ARG A 85 -42.22 -7.32 -7.38
C ARG A 85 -43.05 -6.27 -8.13
N GLY A 86 -42.87 -6.13 -9.45
CA GLY A 86 -43.66 -5.21 -10.27
C GLY A 86 -43.37 -3.72 -10.04
N TYR A 87 -42.15 -3.37 -9.61
CA TYR A 87 -41.78 -1.97 -9.39
C TYR A 87 -41.80 -1.14 -10.67
N THR A 88 -41.84 0.18 -10.50
CA THR A 88 -41.91 1.12 -11.62
C THR A 88 -40.71 1.04 -12.54
N LYS A 89 -40.94 1.30 -13.84
CA LYS A 89 -39.90 1.30 -14.88
C LYS A 89 -38.73 2.23 -14.55
N THR A 90 -38.97 3.31 -13.81
CA THR A 90 -37.96 4.29 -13.41
C THR A 90 -36.95 3.71 -12.42
N GLU A 91 -37.38 2.91 -11.45
CA GLU A 91 -36.53 2.25 -10.46
C GLU A 91 -35.65 1.17 -11.09
N ILE A 92 -36.23 0.34 -11.96
CA ILE A 92 -35.48 -0.63 -12.75
C ILE A 92 -34.42 0.10 -13.60
N THR A 93 -34.77 1.22 -14.22
CA THR A 93 -33.83 2.02 -15.02
C THR A 93 -32.70 2.60 -14.18
N LYS A 94 -32.99 3.07 -12.95
CA LYS A 94 -31.96 3.54 -12.00
C LYS A 94 -30.99 2.42 -11.65
N ALA A 95 -31.50 1.22 -11.34
CA ALA A 95 -30.68 0.05 -11.03
C ALA A 95 -29.82 -0.38 -12.23
N VAL A 96 -30.38 -0.39 -13.44
CA VAL A 96 -29.63 -0.68 -14.69
C VAL A 96 -28.55 0.37 -14.95
N LYS A 97 -28.82 1.66 -14.73
CA LYS A 97 -27.80 2.72 -14.84
C LYS A 97 -26.65 2.51 -13.86
N LYS A 98 -26.95 2.11 -12.62
CA LYS A 98 -25.92 1.78 -11.62
C LYS A 98 -25.07 0.57 -12.06
N LEU A 99 -25.71 -0.50 -12.53
CA LEU A 99 -25.03 -1.68 -13.08
C LEU A 99 -24.10 -1.30 -14.26
N ARG A 100 -24.55 -0.43 -15.16
CA ARG A 100 -23.73 0.07 -16.28
C ARG A 100 -22.48 0.83 -15.80
N LYS A 101 -22.59 1.62 -14.73
CA LYS A 101 -21.43 2.32 -14.13
C LYS A 101 -20.42 1.33 -13.55
N ILE A 102 -20.88 0.33 -12.79
CA ILE A 102 -20.03 -0.73 -12.23
C ILE A 102 -19.26 -1.44 -13.35
N ARG A 103 -19.94 -1.86 -14.41
CA ARG A 103 -19.31 -2.51 -15.58
C ARG A 103 -18.30 -1.63 -16.31
N ARG A 104 -18.51 -0.31 -16.34
CA ARG A 104 -17.52 0.64 -16.89
C ARG A 104 -16.26 0.68 -16.03
N GLN A 105 -16.41 0.78 -14.71
CA GLN A 105 -15.29 0.76 -13.78
C GLN A 105 -14.49 -0.55 -13.85
N MET A 106 -15.18 -1.69 -13.95
CA MET A 106 -14.53 -2.99 -14.14
C MET A 106 -13.70 -3.07 -15.43
N ARG A 107 -14.14 -2.41 -16.51
CA ARG A 107 -13.38 -2.35 -17.76
C ARG A 107 -12.13 -1.47 -17.63
N GLN A 108 -12.24 -0.33 -16.95
CA GLN A 108 -11.10 0.54 -16.66
C GLN A 108 -10.03 -0.19 -15.85
N ILE A 109 -10.43 -0.88 -14.78
CA ILE A 109 -9.49 -1.65 -13.95
C ILE A 109 -8.83 -2.79 -14.75
N ARG A 110 -9.57 -3.46 -15.64
CA ARG A 110 -8.97 -4.47 -16.53
C ARG A 110 -7.92 -3.87 -17.47
N GLN A 111 -8.16 -2.65 -17.98
CA GLN A 111 -7.18 -1.93 -18.80
C GLN A 111 -5.95 -1.53 -17.98
N GLU A 112 -6.15 -1.01 -16.77
CA GLU A 112 -5.05 -0.67 -15.82
C GLU A 112 -4.22 -1.90 -15.43
N LEU A 113 -4.87 -3.03 -15.16
CA LEU A 113 -4.17 -4.28 -14.90
C LEU A 113 -3.36 -4.77 -16.11
N LYS A 114 -3.88 -4.56 -17.33
CA LYS A 114 -3.19 -4.92 -18.57
C LYS A 114 -1.95 -4.05 -18.78
N SER A 115 -2.07 -2.74 -18.62
CA SER A 115 -0.93 -1.83 -18.77
C SER A 115 0.17 -2.10 -17.73
N ILE A 116 -0.21 -2.42 -16.48
CA ILE A 116 0.75 -2.84 -15.45
C ILE A 116 1.46 -4.13 -15.86
N SER A 117 0.76 -5.09 -16.48
CA SER A 117 1.38 -6.35 -16.93
C SER A 117 2.29 -6.20 -18.16
N GLU A 118 1.97 -5.29 -19.07
CA GLU A 118 2.77 -5.02 -20.28
C GLU A 118 4.08 -4.28 -19.92
N ASN A 119 4.04 -3.39 -18.94
CA ASN A 119 5.21 -2.67 -18.42
C ASN A 119 6.19 -3.55 -17.59
N VAL A 120 5.98 -4.86 -17.53
CA VAL A 120 6.82 -5.85 -16.83
C VAL A 120 7.73 -6.62 -17.79
N GLN A 121 7.59 -6.44 -19.11
CA GLN A 121 8.55 -6.99 -20.06
C GLN A 121 9.85 -6.15 -20.06
N PRO A 122 11.02 -6.79 -19.89
CA PRO A 122 12.33 -6.12 -19.85
C PRO A 122 12.75 -5.55 -21.22
#